data_AF-A0A956Z1U8-F1
#
_entry.id   AF-A0A956Z1U8-F1
#
_cell.length_a   1.000
_cell.length_b   1.000
_cell.length_c   1.000
_cell.angle_alpha   90.00
_cell.angle_beta   90.00
_cell.angle_gamma   90.00
#
_symmetry.space_group_name_H-M   'P 1'
#
loop_
_entity.id
_entity.type
_entity.pdbx_description
1 polymer ?
#
loop_
_entity_poly.entity_id
_entity_poly.type
_entity_poly.pdbx_seq_one_letter_code
_entity_poly.pdbx_strand_id
1 'polypeptide(L)'
;METQSIAVEREKLLDWYRQIVLIRRFEERSLDLYHEKKIGGVYLHLYNGQEATGVGAVAALQPQDHVISAYRDHGIAIAKGVDPKYVMAEMFGKKTGTSGGKGGSMHIASAEHRMWGGYAIVGGHLPLAAGIAIKARYLHLDEVTLCFVGDGASNNGYFHEALNLSAVWNLPVIWL
;
A
#
# COMPACT_ATOMS: atom_id res chain seq x y z
N MET A 1 -13.64 24.52 -3.84
CA MET A 1 -13.09 23.49 -4.75
C MET A 1 -14.28 22.71 -5.25
N GLU A 2 -14.75 22.96 -6.48
CA GLU A 2 -15.87 22.20 -7.05
C GLU A 2 -15.40 20.77 -7.33
N THR A 3 -16.07 19.78 -6.74
CA THR A 3 -15.85 18.37 -7.06
C THR A 3 -16.40 18.12 -8.46
N GLN A 4 -15.53 18.21 -9.47
CA GLN A 4 -15.91 17.86 -10.84
C GLN A 4 -16.25 16.37 -10.89
N SER A 5 -17.48 16.02 -11.30
CA SER A 5 -17.84 14.62 -11.52
C SER A 5 -17.12 14.12 -12.77
N ILE A 6 -16.10 13.30 -12.58
CA ILE A 6 -15.39 12.66 -13.67
C ILE A 6 -16.27 11.50 -14.18
N ALA A 7 -16.70 11.55 -15.43
CA ALA A 7 -17.37 10.42 -16.06
C ALA A 7 -16.36 9.29 -16.26
N VAL A 8 -16.50 8.20 -15.52
CA VAL A 8 -15.64 7.02 -15.65
C VAL A 8 -16.30 6.01 -16.58
N GLU A 9 -15.55 5.51 -17.56
CA GLU A 9 -16.03 4.50 -18.47
C GLU A 9 -16.40 3.20 -17.73
N ARG A 10 -17.48 2.55 -18.20
CA ARG A 10 -17.99 1.31 -17.61
C ARG A 10 -16.93 0.23 -17.49
N GLU A 11 -16.08 0.07 -18.50
CA GLU A 11 -15.01 -0.95 -18.48
C GLU A 11 -14.01 -0.69 -17.35
N LYS A 12 -13.63 0.57 -17.12
CA LYS A 12 -12.74 0.94 -16.02
C LYS A 12 -13.37 0.68 -14.65
N LEU A 13 -14.67 0.95 -14.50
CA LEU A 13 -15.42 0.60 -13.28
C LEU A 13 -15.47 -0.92 -13.05
N LEU A 14 -15.67 -1.71 -14.11
CA LEU A 14 -15.65 -3.17 -14.04
C LEU A 14 -14.26 -3.69 -13.65
N ASP A 15 -13.19 -3.09 -14.15
CA ASP A 15 -11.83 -3.46 -13.80
C ASP A 15 -11.52 -3.18 -12.33
N TRP A 16 -11.91 -2.01 -11.82
CA TRP A 16 -11.79 -1.70 -10.39
C TRP A 16 -12.60 -2.66 -9.52
N TYR A 17 -13.83 -2.97 -9.94
CA TYR A 17 -14.66 -3.95 -9.23
C TYR A 17 -14.01 -5.35 -9.22
N ARG A 18 -13.45 -5.80 -10.35
CA ARG A 18 -12.71 -7.08 -10.43
C ARG A 18 -11.51 -7.08 -9.48
N GLN A 19 -10.76 -5.98 -9.40
CA GLN A 19 -9.65 -5.87 -8.44
C GLN A 19 -10.13 -5.92 -6.99
N ILE A 20 -11.20 -5.20 -6.65
CA ILE A 20 -11.81 -5.23 -5.30
C ILE A 20 -12.21 -6.66 -4.92
N VAL A 21 -12.91 -7.36 -5.81
CA VAL A 21 -13.34 -8.74 -5.58
C VAL A 21 -12.14 -9.70 -5.49
N LEU A 22 -11.12 -9.51 -6.33
CA LEU A 22 -9.89 -10.29 -6.27
C LEU A 22 -9.21 -10.15 -4.90
N ILE A 23 -9.05 -8.91 -4.41
CA ILE A 23 -8.43 -8.63 -3.11
C ILE A 23 -9.27 -9.28 -2.01
N ARG A 24 -10.60 -9.10 -2.01
CA ARG A 24 -11.49 -9.74 -1.03
C ARG A 24 -11.31 -11.26 -0.99
N ARG A 25 -11.30 -11.91 -2.15
CA ARG A 25 -11.13 -13.37 -2.26
C ARG A 25 -9.73 -13.83 -1.84
N PHE A 26 -8.70 -13.05 -2.15
CA PHE A 26 -7.34 -13.29 -1.70
C PHE A 26 -7.26 -13.28 -0.17
N GLU A 27 -7.82 -12.25 0.47
CA GLU A 27 -7.83 -12.05 1.91
C GLU A 27 -8.65 -13.13 2.65
N GLU A 28 -9.83 -13.46 2.15
CA GLU A 28 -10.64 -14.59 2.66
C GLU A 28 -9.84 -15.89 2.64
N ARG A 29 -9.17 -16.17 1.51
CA ARG A 29 -8.36 -17.39 1.38
C ARG A 29 -7.12 -17.36 2.28
N SER A 30 -6.50 -16.20 2.46
CA SER A 30 -5.39 -16.00 3.38
C SER A 30 -5.81 -16.30 4.82
N LEU A 31 -7.03 -15.91 5.23
CA LEU A 31 -7.56 -16.24 6.55
C LEU A 31 -7.73 -17.75 6.75
N ASP A 32 -8.31 -18.45 5.77
CA ASP A 32 -8.44 -19.91 5.82
C ASP A 32 -7.08 -20.60 5.95
N LEU A 33 -6.12 -20.19 5.12
CA LEU A 33 -4.77 -20.77 5.10
C LEU A 33 -3.99 -20.47 6.39
N TYR A 34 -4.27 -19.35 7.03
CA TYR A 34 -3.72 -19.03 8.34
C TYR A 34 -4.30 -19.94 9.44
N HIS A 35 -5.61 -20.21 9.42
CA HIS A 35 -6.22 -21.20 10.32
C HIS A 35 -5.70 -22.62 10.08
N GLU A 36 -5.41 -22.97 8.82
CA GLU A 36 -4.72 -24.21 8.43
C GLU A 36 -3.23 -24.23 8.84
N LYS A 37 -2.70 -23.16 9.46
CA LYS A 37 -1.30 -22.98 9.86
C LYS A 37 -0.30 -23.08 8.70
N LYS A 38 -0.74 -22.74 7.48
CA LYS A 38 0.12 -22.74 6.27
C LYS A 38 0.83 -21.43 6.04
N ILE A 39 0.25 -20.32 6.50
CA ILE A 39 0.90 -19.00 6.51
C ILE A 39 1.68 -18.89 7.81
N GLY A 40 2.99 -18.63 7.69
CA GLY A 40 3.89 -18.47 8.83
C GLY A 40 3.86 -17.06 9.42
N GLY A 41 4.25 -16.94 10.68
CA GLY A 41 4.29 -15.67 11.41
C GLY A 41 3.24 -15.58 12.51
N VAL A 42 3.34 -14.53 13.32
CA VAL A 42 2.52 -14.37 14.54
C VAL A 42 1.20 -13.64 14.26
N TYR A 43 1.12 -12.88 13.16
CA TYR A 43 -0.04 -12.01 12.88
C TYR A 43 -0.34 -11.92 11.38
N LEU A 44 -1.59 -12.22 11.00
CA LEU A 44 -2.16 -11.97 9.69
C LEU A 44 -2.97 -10.67 9.73
N HIS A 45 -2.59 -9.69 8.90
CA HIS A 45 -3.23 -8.38 8.86
C HIS A 45 -4.02 -8.21 7.57
N LEU A 46 -5.29 -8.61 7.61
CA LEU A 46 -6.17 -8.59 6.45
C LEU A 46 -6.53 -7.16 6.04
N TYR A 47 -6.70 -6.92 4.73
CA TYR A 47 -7.24 -5.66 4.18
C TYR A 47 -8.76 -5.68 3.96
N ASN A 48 -9.46 -6.66 4.54
CA ASN A 48 -10.90 -6.82 4.43
C ASN A 48 -11.67 -5.56 4.85
N GLY A 49 -12.47 -5.01 3.95
CA GLY A 49 -13.33 -3.84 4.18
C GLY A 49 -12.70 -2.52 3.71
N GLN A 50 -11.45 -2.55 3.27
CA GLN A 50 -10.68 -1.37 2.81
C GLN A 50 -10.30 -1.51 1.33
N GLU A 51 -10.77 -2.52 0.62
CA GLU A 51 -10.33 -2.81 -0.75
C GLU A 51 -10.60 -1.66 -1.72
N ALA A 52 -11.77 -1.02 -1.56
CA ALA A 52 -12.17 0.09 -2.41
C ALA A 52 -11.27 1.32 -2.22
N THR A 53 -10.79 1.58 -0.99
CA THR A 53 -9.90 2.73 -0.74
C THR A 53 -8.53 2.48 -1.35
N GLY A 54 -7.98 1.27 -1.20
CA GLY A 54 -6.72 0.88 -1.83
C GLY A 54 -6.78 0.92 -3.37
N VAL A 55 -7.77 0.27 -3.97
CA VAL A 55 -7.94 0.24 -5.45
C VAL A 55 -8.20 1.63 -6.00
N GLY A 56 -9.11 2.39 -5.38
CA GLY A 56 -9.44 3.74 -5.85
C GLY A 56 -8.25 4.70 -5.79
N ALA A 57 -7.49 4.67 -4.69
CA ALA A 57 -6.32 5.53 -4.53
C ALA A 57 -5.20 5.16 -5.52
N VAL A 58 -4.90 3.87 -5.66
CA VAL A 58 -3.87 3.41 -6.59
C VAL A 58 -4.25 3.64 -8.05
N ALA A 59 -5.54 3.53 -8.40
CA ALA A 59 -6.03 3.79 -9.75
C ALA A 59 -5.88 5.25 -10.21
N ALA A 60 -5.72 6.18 -9.27
CA ALA A 60 -5.46 7.59 -9.55
C ALA A 60 -3.96 7.90 -9.75
N LEU A 61 -3.07 6.95 -9.44
CA LEU A 61 -1.63 7.11 -9.56
C LEU A 61 -1.12 6.79 -10.95
N GLN A 62 0.03 7.38 -11.28
CA GLN A 62 0.84 7.04 -12.43
C GLN A 62 1.80 5.88 -12.12
N PRO A 63 2.35 5.20 -13.15
CA PRO A 63 3.29 4.10 -12.95
C PRO A 63 4.55 4.49 -12.16
N GLN A 64 5.02 5.73 -12.29
CA GLN A 64 6.20 6.23 -11.57
C GLN A 64 5.94 6.58 -10.10
N ASP A 65 4.67 6.65 -9.67
CA ASP A 65 4.34 7.06 -8.33
C ASP A 65 4.62 5.96 -7.31
N HIS A 66 5.04 6.40 -6.13
CA HIS A 66 5.41 5.55 -5.02
C HIS A 66 4.22 5.30 -4.11
N VAL A 67 4.12 4.08 -3.58
CA VAL A 67 3.13 3.72 -2.57
C VAL A 67 3.83 3.20 -1.33
N ILE A 68 3.44 3.71 -0.17
CA ILE A 68 3.94 3.26 1.12
C ILE A 68 2.75 3.13 2.09
N SER A 69 2.74 2.06 2.88
CA SER A 69 1.63 1.73 3.78
C SER A 69 2.14 1.09 5.06
N ALA A 70 1.27 1.02 6.06
CA ALA A 70 1.48 0.22 7.26
C ALA A 70 1.32 -1.29 6.97
N TYR A 71 1.16 -2.11 8.01
CA TYR A 71 1.07 -3.57 7.96
C TYR A 71 -0.18 -4.17 7.26
N ARG A 72 -1.10 -3.35 6.74
CA ARG A 72 -2.25 -3.83 5.93
C ARG A 72 -1.99 -3.53 4.45
N ASP A 73 -1.06 -4.26 3.86
CA ASP A 73 -0.43 -3.92 2.58
C ASP A 73 -0.77 -4.88 1.43
N HIS A 74 -1.35 -6.06 1.68
CA HIS A 74 -1.60 -7.08 0.64
C HIS A 74 -2.47 -6.55 -0.49
N GLY A 75 -3.64 -6.02 -0.14
CA GLY A 75 -4.58 -5.47 -1.12
C GLY A 75 -4.00 -4.29 -1.90
N ILE A 76 -3.22 -3.45 -1.24
CA ILE A 76 -2.56 -2.29 -1.87
C ILE A 76 -1.48 -2.75 -2.85
N ALA A 77 -0.68 -3.75 -2.48
CA ALA A 77 0.34 -4.32 -3.36
C ALA A 77 -0.29 -4.95 -4.61
N ILE A 78 -1.37 -5.71 -4.44
CA ILE A 78 -2.13 -6.29 -5.56
C ILE A 78 -2.71 -5.18 -6.45
N ALA A 79 -3.31 -4.14 -5.86
CA ALA A 79 -3.83 -2.99 -6.61
C ALA A 79 -2.73 -2.25 -7.38
N LYS A 80 -1.50 -2.18 -6.85
CA LYS A 80 -0.33 -1.59 -7.51
C LYS A 80 0.28 -2.48 -8.60
N GLY A 81 -0.29 -3.67 -8.82
CA GLY A 81 0.06 -4.58 -9.91
C GLY A 81 0.95 -5.75 -9.53
N VAL A 82 1.30 -5.90 -8.25
CA VAL A 82 2.07 -7.07 -7.80
C VAL A 82 1.22 -8.32 -7.97
N ASP A 83 1.73 -9.32 -8.69
CA ASP A 83 1.02 -10.58 -8.92
C ASP A 83 0.66 -11.24 -7.56
N PRO A 84 -0.62 -11.52 -7.29
CA PRO A 84 -1.07 -12.18 -6.07
C PRO A 84 -0.33 -13.49 -5.75
N LYS A 85 0.17 -14.19 -6.77
CA LYS A 85 0.99 -15.39 -6.59
C LYS A 85 2.26 -15.12 -5.79
N TYR A 86 2.93 -13.99 -6.04
CA TYR A 86 4.16 -13.62 -5.32
C TYR A 86 3.85 -13.10 -3.93
N VAL A 87 2.75 -12.37 -3.76
CA VAL A 87 2.26 -11.95 -2.43
C VAL A 87 1.94 -13.18 -1.57
N MET A 88 1.20 -14.15 -2.12
CA MET A 88 0.91 -15.40 -1.42
C MET A 88 2.18 -16.22 -1.13
N ALA A 89 3.13 -16.25 -2.06
CA ALA A 89 4.40 -16.93 -1.83
C ALA A 89 5.19 -16.31 -0.67
N GLU A 90 5.16 -14.97 -0.53
CA GLU A 90 5.78 -14.25 0.58
C GLU A 90 5.14 -14.63 1.92
N MET A 91 3.80 -14.67 1.97
CA MET A 91 3.05 -15.08 3.16
C MET A 91 3.32 -16.54 3.57
N PHE A 92 3.62 -17.41 2.60
CA PHE A 92 4.03 -18.79 2.84
C PHE A 92 5.51 -18.95 3.21
N GLY A 93 6.29 -17.86 3.26
CA GLY A 93 7.73 -17.91 3.52
C GLY A 93 8.52 -18.58 2.40
N LYS A 94 8.02 -18.57 1.15
CA LYS A 94 8.68 -19.18 0.00
C LYS A 94 9.71 -18.23 -0.60
N LYS A 95 10.81 -18.78 -1.11
CA LYS A 95 11.87 -18.03 -1.82
C LYS A 95 11.36 -17.21 -3.02
N THR A 96 10.24 -17.61 -3.62
CA THR A 96 9.61 -16.88 -4.74
C THR A 96 8.73 -15.72 -4.29
N GLY A 97 8.63 -15.44 -2.98
CA GLY A 97 7.93 -14.27 -2.47
C GLY A 97 8.62 -12.97 -2.87
N THR A 98 7.89 -11.86 -2.74
CA THR A 98 8.35 -10.52 -3.15
C THR A 98 9.64 -10.07 -2.45
N SER A 99 9.88 -10.57 -1.23
CA SER A 99 11.06 -10.32 -0.40
C SER A 99 11.82 -11.62 -0.07
N GLY A 100 11.59 -12.66 -0.86
CA GLY A 100 12.22 -13.98 -0.69
C GLY A 100 11.67 -14.79 0.50
N GLY A 101 10.44 -14.51 0.95
CA GLY A 101 9.77 -15.23 2.03
C GLY A 101 10.17 -14.79 3.44
N LYS A 102 10.79 -13.61 3.58
CA LYS A 102 11.28 -13.07 4.86
C LYS A 102 10.35 -12.04 5.49
N GLY A 103 9.56 -11.37 4.67
CA GLY A 103 8.63 -10.33 5.08
C GLY A 103 7.31 -10.86 5.62
N GLY A 104 6.89 -12.05 5.17
CA GLY A 104 5.63 -12.66 5.61
C GLY A 104 4.43 -11.75 5.35
N SER A 105 3.43 -11.80 6.25
CA SER A 105 2.18 -11.06 6.08
C SER A 105 2.28 -9.54 6.35
N MET A 106 3.38 -8.98 6.84
CA MET A 106 3.39 -7.55 7.24
C MET A 106 4.32 -6.68 6.42
N HIS A 107 5.13 -7.27 5.53
CA HIS A 107 6.24 -6.59 4.87
C HIS A 107 6.26 -6.90 3.36
N ILE A 108 5.14 -6.63 2.67
CA ILE A 108 5.01 -6.83 1.23
C ILE A 108 5.55 -5.62 0.47
N ALA A 109 6.80 -5.71 0.04
CA ALA A 109 7.48 -4.70 -0.76
C ALA A 109 7.77 -5.20 -2.18
N SER A 110 7.75 -4.30 -3.16
CA SER A 110 8.20 -4.55 -4.52
C SER A 110 8.82 -3.28 -5.11
N ALA A 111 10.13 -3.29 -5.32
CA ALA A 111 10.85 -2.17 -5.93
C ALA A 111 10.42 -1.91 -7.38
N GLU A 112 10.14 -2.98 -8.13
CA GLU A 112 9.64 -2.92 -9.51
C GLU A 112 8.33 -2.12 -9.60
N HIS A 113 7.40 -2.37 -8.67
CA HIS A 113 6.10 -1.71 -8.63
C HIS A 113 6.11 -0.44 -7.76
N ARG A 114 7.27 -0.03 -7.25
CA ARG A 114 7.43 1.13 -6.35
C ARG A 114 6.51 1.06 -5.12
N MET A 115 6.28 -0.15 -4.63
CA MET A 115 5.51 -0.45 -3.43
C MET A 115 6.48 -0.72 -2.27
N TRP A 116 6.46 0.13 -1.26
CA TRP A 116 7.41 0.13 -0.15
C TRP A 116 6.78 -0.26 1.20
N GLY A 117 5.56 -0.80 1.20
CA GLY A 117 4.90 -1.31 2.42
C GLY A 117 5.46 -2.68 2.86
N GLY A 118 5.12 -3.24 4.01
CA GLY A 118 4.42 -2.71 5.17
C GLY A 118 5.34 -2.65 6.40
N TYR A 119 4.91 -1.87 7.38
CA TYR A 119 5.71 -1.56 8.56
C TYR A 119 4.98 -1.98 9.83
N ALA A 120 5.68 -2.72 10.69
CA ALA A 120 5.16 -3.18 11.98
C ALA A 120 5.13 -2.05 13.03
N ILE A 121 6.01 -1.05 12.89
CA ILE A 121 6.01 0.12 13.77
C ILE A 121 4.93 1.09 13.28
N VAL A 122 3.88 1.25 14.09
CA VAL A 122 2.79 2.18 13.82
C VAL A 122 3.34 3.60 13.64
N GLY A 123 3.10 4.19 12.47
CA GLY A 123 3.57 5.54 12.13
C GLY A 123 5.05 5.62 11.69
N GLY A 124 5.82 4.53 11.78
CA GLY A 124 7.25 4.53 11.40
C GLY A 124 7.50 4.75 9.90
N HIS A 125 6.49 4.48 9.06
CA HIS A 125 6.56 4.69 7.61
C HIS A 125 6.30 6.14 7.18
N LEU A 126 5.73 6.97 8.05
CA LEU A 126 5.35 8.35 7.71
C LEU A 126 6.59 9.21 7.38
N PRO A 127 7.65 9.23 8.20
CA PRO A 127 8.85 10.00 7.85
C PRO A 127 9.55 9.46 6.59
N LEU A 128 9.43 8.15 6.32
CA LEU A 128 9.97 7.53 5.12
C LEU A 128 9.22 7.99 3.87
N ALA A 129 7.91 8.15 3.93
CA ALA A 129 7.11 8.71 2.84
C ALA A 129 7.59 10.13 2.48
N ALA A 130 7.81 10.98 3.49
CA ALA A 130 8.38 12.31 3.30
C ALA A 130 9.79 12.23 2.67
N GLY A 131 10.63 11.29 3.11
CA GLY A 131 11.96 11.03 2.52
C GLY A 131 11.92 10.68 1.03
N ILE A 132 10.98 9.83 0.61
CA ILE A 132 10.80 9.46 -0.80
C ILE A 132 10.36 10.69 -1.61
N ALA A 133 9.44 11.49 -1.09
CA ALA A 133 9.02 12.72 -1.77
C ALA A 133 10.09 13.81 -1.80
N ILE A 134 11.00 13.86 -0.83
CA ILE A 134 12.18 14.74 -0.87
C ILE A 134 13.04 14.41 -2.10
N LYS A 135 13.26 13.13 -2.42
CA LYS A 135 13.98 12.73 -3.64
C LYS A 135 13.30 13.30 -4.89
N ALA A 136 11.97 13.13 -5.00
CA ALA A 136 11.22 13.65 -6.15
C ALA A 136 11.39 15.17 -6.29
N ARG A 137 11.29 15.92 -5.19
CA ARG A 137 11.51 17.37 -5.18
C ARG A 137 12.95 17.76 -5.54
N TYR A 138 13.93 17.10 -4.92
CA TYR A 138 15.35 17.41 -5.06
C TYR A 138 15.86 17.16 -6.48
N LEU A 139 15.35 16.10 -7.13
CA LEU A 139 15.71 15.73 -8.51
C LEU A 139 14.75 16.31 -9.56
N HIS A 140 13.78 17.14 -9.16
CA HIS A 140 12.77 17.72 -10.05
C HIS A 140 12.02 16.67 -10.88
N LEU A 141 11.62 15.57 -10.25
CA LEU A 141 10.88 14.48 -10.88
C LEU A 141 9.37 14.70 -10.73
N ASP A 142 8.62 14.32 -11.76
CA ASP A 142 7.16 14.27 -11.74
C ASP A 142 6.68 12.93 -11.12
N GLU A 143 7.00 12.76 -9.84
CA GLU A 143 6.67 11.58 -9.03
C GLU A 143 5.98 12.03 -7.75
N VAL A 144 4.87 11.37 -7.38
CA VAL A 144 4.22 11.56 -6.07
C VAL A 144 4.39 10.33 -5.18
N THR A 145 4.33 10.55 -3.87
CA THR A 145 4.32 9.47 -2.88
C THR A 145 2.96 9.40 -2.20
N LEU A 146 2.22 8.31 -2.43
CA LEU A 146 0.99 8.00 -1.70
C LEU A 146 1.34 7.24 -0.42
N CYS A 147 0.98 7.81 0.72
CA CYS A 147 1.19 7.22 2.03
C CYS A 147 -0.15 6.92 2.70
N PHE A 148 -0.44 5.64 2.91
CA PHE A 148 -1.61 5.21 3.68
C PHE A 148 -1.35 5.34 5.19
N VAL A 149 -2.28 5.95 5.91
CA VAL A 149 -2.19 6.30 7.33
C VAL A 149 -3.42 5.75 8.06
N GLY A 150 -3.19 4.93 9.09
CA GLY A 150 -4.25 4.53 10.00
C GLY A 150 -4.60 5.66 10.97
N ASP A 151 -5.85 5.71 11.40
CA ASP A 151 -6.33 6.60 12.46
C ASP A 151 -5.48 6.49 13.74
N GLY A 152 -5.14 5.27 14.16
CA GLY A 152 -4.26 5.07 15.32
C GLY A 152 -2.83 5.60 15.10
N ALA A 153 -2.37 5.71 13.85
CA ALA A 153 -1.04 6.24 13.53
C ALA A 153 -0.99 7.76 13.58
N SER A 154 -2.12 8.47 13.42
CA SER A 154 -2.14 9.94 13.42
C SER A 154 -1.83 10.54 14.79
N ASN A 155 -1.96 9.77 15.86
CA ASN A 155 -1.65 10.21 17.23
C ASN A 155 -0.16 10.07 17.59
N ASN A 156 0.69 9.59 16.67
CA ASN A 156 2.13 9.50 16.87
C ASN A 156 2.84 10.80 16.51
N GLY A 157 3.94 11.10 17.21
CA GLY A 157 4.80 12.25 16.89
C GLY A 157 5.30 12.25 15.44
N TYR A 158 5.59 11.06 14.89
CA TYR A 158 6.01 10.90 13.49
C TYR A 158 5.01 11.48 12.48
N PHE A 159 3.70 11.42 12.77
CA PHE A 159 2.68 12.00 11.90
C PHE A 159 2.80 13.52 11.86
N HIS A 160 2.85 14.16 13.03
CA HIS A 160 2.98 15.62 13.12
C HIS A 160 4.26 16.14 12.49
N GLU A 161 5.39 15.46 12.73
CA GLU A 161 6.68 15.82 12.15
C GLU A 161 6.68 15.68 10.63
N ALA A 162 6.20 14.55 10.10
CA ALA A 162 6.18 14.28 8.67
C ALA A 162 5.27 15.24 7.90
N LEU A 163 4.07 15.55 8.44
CA LEU A 163 3.16 16.51 7.82
C LEU A 163 3.73 17.93 7.86
N ASN A 164 4.28 18.36 9.00
CA ASN A 164 4.86 19.68 9.13
C ASN A 164 6.02 19.88 8.14
N LEU A 165 6.95 18.92 8.09
CA LEU A 165 8.07 18.97 7.16
C LEU A 165 7.59 18.98 5.69
N SER A 166 6.61 18.13 5.36
CA SER A 166 6.04 18.07 4.03
C SER A 166 5.39 19.38 3.60
N ALA A 167 4.75 20.10 4.52
CA ALA A 167 4.17 21.40 4.26
C ALA A 167 5.23 22.49 4.08
N VAL A 168 6.19 22.61 5.01
CA VAL A 168 7.27 23.61 4.92
C VAL A 168 8.10 23.42 3.65
N TRP A 169 8.34 22.17 3.27
CA TRP A 169 9.11 21.82 2.09
C TRP A 169 8.23 21.47 0.89
N ASN A 170 6.96 21.85 0.86
CA ASN A 170 6.05 21.64 -0.29
C ASN A 170 6.30 20.30 -1.02
N LEU A 171 6.34 19.20 -0.26
CA LEU A 171 6.72 17.88 -0.77
C LEU A 171 5.56 17.24 -1.53
N PRO A 172 5.82 16.49 -2.61
CA PRO A 172 4.79 15.75 -3.35
C PRO A 172 4.37 14.46 -2.62
N VAL A 173 3.74 14.61 -1.45
CA VAL A 173 3.18 13.51 -0.66
C VAL A 173 1.66 13.64 -0.57
N ILE A 174 0.96 12.52 -0.80
CA ILE A 174 -0.47 12.38 -0.53
C ILE A 174 -0.62 11.52 0.71
N TRP A 175 -1.17 12.09 1.78
CA TRP A 175 -1.51 11.38 3.01
C TRP A 175 -2.97 10.91 2.93
N LEU A 176 -3.19 9.58 2.98
CA LEU A 176 -4.51 8.96 2.84
C LEU A 176 -4.87 8.11 4.06
#